data_AF-A0A662ZE61-F1
#
_entry.id   AF-A0A662ZE61-F1
#
_cell.length_a   1.000
_cell.length_b   1.000
_cell.length_c   1.000
_cell.angle_alpha   90.00
_cell.angle_beta   90.00
_cell.angle_gamma   90.00
#
_symmetry.space_group_name_H-M   'P 1'
#
loop_
_entity.id
_entity.type
_entity.pdbx_description
1 polymer ?
#
loop_
_entity_poly.entity_id
_entity_poly.type
_entity_poly.pdbx_seq_one_letter_code
_entity_poly.pdbx_strand_id
1 'polypeptide(L)'
;MVVYIVFIILTTGFFYNNLSPSSKFRMMSSSSWEAYYYAGGKGVLLSAYGLIITALLYYFFPFLFRFSQDDHLDSFIPFEIEDVNKTIFILIWSCFSIVSAAFFGNDARKNGQKNLKALESMIVSDPFKYKIYQAVKNNDFLQVTLKNRKIYIGLILDFNLEDADPNKKYLSLCPMFSGYRDEHDLSLQITNNYSDFYMNELNNDKSVYLYKNNVEDKACSLFEKLT
;
A
#
# COMPACT_ATOMS: atom_id res chain seq x y z
N MET A 1 29.15 -11.82 11.41
CA MET A 1 28.39 -11.02 12.40
C MET A 1 27.67 -9.82 11.77
N VAL A 2 28.35 -8.86 11.13
CA VAL A 2 27.71 -7.63 10.60
C VAL A 2 26.59 -7.91 9.58
N VAL A 3 26.78 -8.89 8.68
CA VAL A 3 25.76 -9.27 7.69
C VAL A 3 24.45 -9.73 8.35
N TYR A 4 24.53 -10.48 9.44
CA TYR A 4 23.36 -10.95 10.19
C TYR A 4 22.63 -9.78 10.87
N ILE A 5 23.37 -8.80 11.38
CA ILE A 5 22.80 -7.59 11.99
C ILE A 5 21.97 -6.83 10.95
N VAL A 6 22.56 -6.58 9.77
CA VAL A 6 21.87 -5.89 8.67
C VAL A 6 20.64 -6.70 8.23
N PHE A 7 20.75 -8.03 8.14
CA PHE A 7 19.64 -8.89 7.75
C PHE A 7 18.49 -8.86 8.77
N ILE A 8 18.79 -8.87 10.08
CA ILE A 8 17.78 -8.76 11.15
C ILE A 8 17.06 -7.41 11.06
N ILE A 9 17.80 -6.32 10.84
CA ILE A 9 17.23 -4.97 10.70
C ILE A 9 16.27 -4.92 9.50
N LEU A 10 16.69 -5.43 8.34
CA LEU A 10 15.89 -5.41 7.12
C LEU A 10 14.65 -6.31 7.23
N THR A 11 14.79 -7.52 7.76
CA THR A 11 13.66 -8.46 7.95
C THR A 11 12.64 -7.92 8.93
N THR A 12 13.08 -7.33 10.04
CA THR A 12 12.20 -6.68 11.03
C THR A 12 11.44 -5.51 10.42
N GLY A 13 12.15 -4.64 9.67
CA GLY A 13 11.54 -3.50 8.99
C GLY A 13 10.55 -3.92 7.90
N PHE A 14 10.87 -4.96 7.12
CA PHE A 14 9.98 -5.53 6.12
C PHE A 14 8.71 -6.10 6.75
N PHE A 15 8.82 -6.80 7.88
CA PHE A 15 7.66 -7.34 8.58
C PHE A 15 6.71 -6.22 9.05
N TYR A 16 7.26 -5.19 9.69
CA TYR A 16 6.49 -4.01 10.11
C TYR A 16 5.80 -3.30 8.94
N ASN A 17 6.52 -3.06 7.84
CA ASN A 17 5.99 -2.35 6.69
C ASN A 17 4.86 -3.12 6.01
N ASN A 18 4.89 -4.46 5.99
CA ASN A 18 3.79 -5.26 5.44
C ASN A 18 2.52 -5.22 6.30
N LEU A 19 2.67 -5.06 7.62
CA LEU A 19 1.56 -4.99 8.56
C LEU A 19 0.91 -3.60 8.62
N SER A 20 1.71 -2.53 8.46
CA SER A 20 1.25 -1.14 8.45
C SER A 20 0.78 -0.72 7.06
N PRO A 21 -0.52 -0.43 6.83
CA PRO A 21 -1.04 -0.10 5.50
C PRO A 21 -0.38 1.14 4.88
N SER A 22 -0.14 2.18 5.70
CA SER A 22 0.49 3.43 5.26
C SER A 22 1.95 3.22 4.83
N SER A 23 2.70 2.42 5.60
CA SER A 23 4.11 2.12 5.29
C SER A 23 4.24 1.18 4.09
N LYS A 24 3.32 0.21 3.96
CA LYS A 24 3.20 -0.69 2.80
C LYS A 24 3.00 0.09 1.52
N PHE A 25 2.05 1.03 1.52
CA PHE A 25 1.75 1.87 0.36
C PHE A 25 2.98 2.68 -0.05
N ARG A 26 3.66 3.34 0.90
CA ARG A 26 4.88 4.11 0.61
C ARG A 26 5.99 3.26 0.00
N MET A 27 6.16 2.03 0.50
CA MET A 27 7.14 1.07 -0.02
C MET A 27 6.78 0.59 -1.44
N MET A 28 5.49 0.38 -1.73
CA MET A 28 4.98 0.01 -3.05
C MET A 28 4.99 1.18 -4.06
N SER A 29 4.93 2.43 -3.60
CA SER A 29 5.05 3.59 -4.47
C SER A 29 6.50 4.00 -4.75
N SER A 30 7.46 3.57 -3.93
CA SER A 30 8.87 3.97 -4.05
C SER A 30 9.62 3.12 -5.07
N SER A 31 10.69 3.69 -5.65
CA SER A 31 11.58 2.95 -6.54
C SER A 31 12.28 1.78 -5.81
N SER A 32 12.79 0.79 -6.56
CA SER A 32 13.35 -0.44 -5.98
C SER A 32 14.43 -0.21 -4.92
N TRP A 33 15.26 0.83 -5.09
CA TRP A 33 16.31 1.20 -4.13
C TRP A 33 15.77 1.96 -2.91
N GLU A 34 14.79 2.84 -3.08
CA GLU A 34 14.17 3.61 -2.01
C GLU A 34 13.37 2.72 -1.04
N ALA A 35 12.77 1.64 -1.56
CA ALA A 35 12.06 0.66 -0.75
C ALA A 35 12.96 0.06 0.35
N TYR A 36 14.24 -0.18 0.07
CA TYR A 36 15.20 -0.67 1.07
C TYR A 36 15.47 0.34 2.18
N TYR A 37 15.54 1.63 1.87
CA TYR A 37 15.72 2.68 2.88
C TYR A 37 14.50 2.81 3.79
N TYR A 38 13.28 2.68 3.23
CA TYR A 38 12.06 2.68 4.05
C TYR A 38 11.95 1.44 4.94
N ALA A 39 12.37 0.27 4.46
CA ALA A 39 12.47 -0.94 5.28
C ALA A 39 13.52 -0.77 6.39
N GLY A 40 14.73 -0.32 6.03
CA GLY A 40 15.82 -0.11 6.97
C GLY A 40 15.49 0.93 8.04
N GLY A 41 14.91 2.07 7.67
CA GLY A 41 14.65 3.17 8.62
C GLY A 41 13.75 2.77 9.79
N LYS A 42 12.64 2.06 9.51
CA LYS A 42 11.77 1.53 10.58
C LYS A 42 12.38 0.30 11.25
N GLY A 43 13.09 -0.54 10.49
CA GLY A 43 13.82 -1.70 10.99
C GLY A 43 14.83 -1.34 12.07
N VAL A 44 15.62 -0.27 11.89
CA VAL A 44 16.63 0.19 12.85
C VAL A 44 15.96 0.55 14.18
N LEU A 45 14.89 1.34 14.16
CA LEU A 45 14.19 1.77 15.38
C LEU A 45 13.60 0.59 16.15
N LEU A 46 12.97 -0.35 15.45
CA LEU A 46 12.36 -1.54 16.07
C LEU A 46 13.42 -2.52 16.58
N SER A 47 14.50 -2.73 15.82
CA SER A 47 15.62 -3.55 16.26
C SER A 47 16.32 -2.94 17.48
N ALA A 48 16.41 -1.61 17.58
CA ALA A 48 16.98 -0.94 18.75
C ALA A 48 16.11 -1.18 19.99
N TYR A 49 14.79 -1.16 19.83
CA TYR A 49 13.86 -1.52 20.91
C TYR A 49 14.02 -2.99 21.34
N GLY A 50 14.12 -3.92 20.38
CA GLY A 50 14.43 -5.32 20.66
C GLY A 50 15.78 -5.50 21.37
N LEU A 51 16.78 -4.68 21.03
CA LEU A 51 18.11 -4.72 21.63
C LEU A 51 18.06 -4.28 23.10
N ILE A 52 17.32 -3.21 23.40
CA ILE A 52 17.12 -2.73 24.77
C ILE A 52 16.46 -3.82 25.63
N ILE A 53 15.41 -4.46 25.12
CA ILE A 53 14.74 -5.57 25.83
C ILE A 53 15.72 -6.72 26.08
N THR A 54 16.49 -7.09 25.07
CA THR A 54 17.46 -8.19 25.17
C THR A 54 18.58 -7.86 26.15
N ALA A 55 19.06 -6.61 26.18
CA ALA A 55 20.05 -6.13 27.13
C ALA A 55 19.51 -6.14 28.58
N LEU A 56 18.25 -5.74 28.78
CA LEU A 56 17.59 -5.83 30.09
C LEU A 56 17.46 -7.30 30.53
N LEU A 57 17.02 -8.20 29.64
CA LEU A 57 16.94 -9.62 29.95
C LEU A 57 18.30 -10.23 30.27
N TYR A 58 19.35 -9.83 29.56
CA TYR A 58 20.71 -10.27 29.84
C TYR A 58 21.17 -9.84 31.25
N TYR A 59 20.81 -8.62 31.66
CA TYR A 59 21.14 -8.10 32.99
C TYR A 59 20.38 -8.84 34.11
N PHE A 60 19.08 -9.07 33.96
CA PHE A 60 18.26 -9.70 35.00
C PHE A 60 18.35 -11.23 35.02
N PHE A 61 18.50 -11.87 33.86
CA PHE A 61 18.45 -13.33 33.70
C PHE A 61 19.61 -13.84 32.83
N PRO A 62 20.86 -13.70 33.30
CA PRO A 62 22.04 -14.08 32.51
C PRO A 62 22.10 -15.58 32.17
N PHE A 63 21.42 -16.43 32.96
CA PHE A 63 21.36 -17.87 32.72
C PHE A 63 20.69 -18.24 31.39
N LEU A 64 19.80 -17.39 30.85
CA LEU A 64 19.14 -17.63 29.56
C LEU A 64 20.10 -17.49 28.36
N PHE A 65 21.22 -16.82 28.57
CA PHE A 65 22.19 -16.47 27.52
C PHE A 65 23.53 -17.19 27.68
N ARG A 66 23.69 -17.96 28.77
CA ARG A 66 24.91 -18.69 29.08
C ARG A 66 24.63 -20.17 29.04
N PHE A 67 25.15 -20.84 28.03
CA PHE A 67 25.26 -22.29 28.07
C PHE A 67 26.33 -22.66 29.10
N SER A 68 25.98 -23.51 30.07
CA SER A 68 26.93 -24.00 31.06
C SER A 68 27.85 -25.03 30.40
N GLN A 69 29.13 -25.00 30.74
CA GLN A 69 30.10 -25.98 30.28
C GLN A 69 29.87 -27.28 31.07
N ASP A 70 29.15 -28.22 30.46
CA ASP A 70 29.08 -29.61 30.93
C ASP A 70 30.02 -30.45 30.06
N ASP A 71 30.98 -31.12 30.69
CA ASP A 71 32.06 -31.92 30.04
C ASP A 71 31.54 -32.99 29.05
N HIS A 72 30.26 -33.35 29.11
CA HIS A 72 29.64 -34.37 28.26
C HIS A 72 29.13 -33.84 26.90
N LEU A 73 28.96 -32.53 26.74
CA LEU A 73 28.38 -31.93 25.52
C LEU A 73 29.44 -31.38 24.55
N ASP A 74 30.66 -31.16 25.02
CA ASP A 74 31.80 -30.67 24.21
C ASP A 74 32.19 -31.67 23.09
N SER A 75 31.83 -32.95 23.23
CA SER A 75 32.06 -33.95 22.18
C SER A 75 31.09 -33.84 21.00
N PHE A 76 29.95 -33.15 21.15
CA PHE A 76 28.90 -33.05 20.12
C PHE A 76 28.89 -31.70 19.39
N ILE A 77 29.48 -30.66 19.99
CA ILE A 77 29.47 -29.30 19.46
C ILE A 77 30.92 -28.88 19.21
N PRO A 78 31.40 -28.89 17.94
CA PRO A 78 32.78 -28.52 17.60
C PRO A 78 33.04 -27.00 17.64
N PHE A 79 32.21 -26.23 18.36
CA PHE A 79 32.23 -24.77 18.35
C PHE A 79 32.61 -24.23 19.73
N GLU A 80 33.33 -23.12 19.76
CA GLU A 80 33.69 -22.44 21.01
C GLU A 80 32.44 -21.95 21.75
N ILE A 81 32.37 -22.22 23.06
CA ILE A 81 31.22 -21.86 23.92
C ILE A 81 30.93 -20.34 23.88
N GLU A 82 31.97 -19.52 23.72
CA GLU A 82 31.84 -18.07 23.57
C GLU A 82 31.04 -17.69 22.31
N ASP A 83 31.27 -18.38 21.20
CA ASP A 83 30.56 -18.15 19.93
C ASP A 83 29.12 -18.66 19.98
N VAL A 84 28.88 -19.75 20.71
CA VAL A 84 27.52 -20.26 20.98
C VAL A 84 26.72 -19.22 21.77
N ASN A 85 27.29 -18.68 22.85
CA ASN A 85 26.62 -17.66 23.67
C ASN A 85 26.34 -16.37 22.89
N LYS A 86 27.29 -15.91 22.06
CA LYS A 86 27.07 -14.77 21.15
C LYS A 86 25.94 -15.04 20.14
N THR A 87 25.85 -16.26 19.62
CA THR A 87 24.81 -16.66 18.67
C THR A 87 23.43 -16.70 19.33
N ILE A 88 23.32 -17.25 20.55
CA ILE A 88 22.08 -17.27 21.34
C ILE A 88 21.59 -15.84 21.60
N PHE A 89 22.49 -14.92 21.96
CA PHE A 89 22.14 -13.52 22.15
C PHE A 89 21.54 -12.89 20.88
N ILE A 90 22.16 -13.11 19.72
CA ILE A 90 21.66 -12.60 18.44
C ILE A 90 20.29 -13.20 18.09
N LEU A 91 20.07 -14.49 18.35
CA LEU A 91 18.79 -15.15 18.10
C LEU A 91 17.67 -14.56 18.96
N ILE A 92 17.91 -14.41 20.26
CA ILE A 92 16.93 -13.82 21.18
C ILE A 92 16.60 -12.38 20.78
N TRP A 93 17.62 -11.60 20.43
CA TRP A 93 17.44 -10.25 19.92
C TRP A 93 16.59 -10.20 18.64
N SER A 94 16.84 -11.12 17.70
CA SER A 94 16.08 -11.22 16.46
C SER A 94 14.60 -11.53 16.74
N CYS A 95 14.32 -12.41 17.70
CA CYS A 95 12.97 -12.79 18.09
C CYS A 95 12.20 -11.60 18.69
N PHE A 96 12.79 -10.90 19.65
CA PHE A 96 12.17 -9.70 20.24
C PHE A 96 11.96 -8.58 19.23
N SER A 97 12.90 -8.40 18.29
CA SER A 97 12.77 -7.43 17.21
C SER A 97 11.55 -7.73 16.33
N ILE A 98 11.37 -8.99 15.90
CA ILE A 98 10.22 -9.41 15.09
C ILE A 98 8.90 -9.29 15.87
N VAL A 99 8.87 -9.69 17.14
CA VAL A 99 7.68 -9.57 18.00
C VAL A 99 7.28 -8.10 18.16
N SER A 100 8.25 -7.21 18.38
CA SER A 100 7.99 -5.77 18.48
C SER A 100 7.43 -5.21 17.17
N ALA A 101 7.97 -5.62 16.03
CA ALA A 101 7.48 -5.24 14.71
C ALA A 101 6.05 -5.73 14.47
N ALA A 102 5.71 -6.95 14.91
CA ALA A 102 4.37 -7.50 14.83
C ALA A 102 3.38 -6.70 15.70
N PHE A 103 3.77 -6.37 16.93
CA PHE A 103 2.94 -5.62 17.87
C PHE A 103 2.64 -4.21 17.35
N PHE A 104 3.68 -3.42 17.03
CA PHE A 104 3.52 -2.06 16.52
C PHE A 104 2.88 -2.03 15.13
N GLY A 105 3.16 -3.02 14.28
CA GLY A 105 2.53 -3.15 12.96
C GLY A 105 1.02 -3.40 13.08
N ASN A 106 0.60 -4.27 14.00
CA ASN A 106 -0.81 -4.58 14.20
C ASN A 106 -1.56 -3.44 14.91
N ASP A 107 -0.92 -2.72 15.82
CA ASP A 107 -1.47 -1.49 16.41
C ASP A 107 -1.67 -0.40 15.34
N ALA A 108 -0.66 -0.21 14.47
CA ALA A 108 -0.79 0.69 13.33
C ALA A 108 -1.97 0.28 12.44
N ARG A 109 -2.18 -1.01 12.18
CA ARG A 109 -3.32 -1.51 11.38
C ARG A 109 -4.68 -1.23 12.03
N LYS A 110 -4.83 -1.41 13.35
CA LYS A 110 -6.07 -1.14 14.08
C LYS A 110 -6.49 0.33 14.03
N ASN A 111 -5.52 1.24 13.93
CA ASN A 111 -5.75 2.68 13.74
C ASN A 111 -6.15 3.05 12.30
N GLY A 112 -7.11 2.32 11.73
CA GLY A 112 -7.54 2.43 10.32
C GLY A 112 -7.87 3.84 9.86
N GLN A 113 -8.54 4.66 10.69
CA GLN A 113 -8.88 6.05 10.33
C GLN A 113 -7.65 6.96 10.18
N LYS A 114 -6.62 6.79 11.02
CA LYS A 114 -5.36 7.54 10.87
C LYS A 114 -4.61 7.11 9.61
N ASN A 115 -4.66 5.82 9.28
CA ASN A 115 -4.06 5.30 8.04
C ASN A 115 -4.76 5.82 6.79
N LEU A 116 -6.09 5.94 6.80
CA LEU A 116 -6.84 6.53 5.68
C LEU A 116 -6.44 7.98 5.46
N LYS A 117 -6.39 8.81 6.51
CA LYS A 117 -5.91 10.20 6.39
C LYS A 117 -4.45 10.29 5.93
N ALA A 118 -3.60 9.37 6.37
CA ALA A 118 -2.20 9.31 5.92
C ALA A 118 -2.08 8.83 4.47
N LEU A 119 -2.97 7.97 4.00
CA LEU A 119 -3.04 7.54 2.62
C LEU A 119 -3.55 8.68 1.72
N GLU A 120 -4.59 9.39 2.17
CA GLU A 120 -5.10 10.59 1.52
C GLU A 120 -4.01 11.64 1.35
N SER A 121 -3.21 11.92 2.39
CA SER A 121 -2.12 12.90 2.28
C SER A 121 -1.00 12.48 1.34
N MET A 122 -0.78 11.17 1.14
CA MET A 122 0.15 10.68 0.13
C MET A 122 -0.42 10.81 -1.29
N ILE A 123 -1.72 10.55 -1.48
CA ILE A 123 -2.40 10.76 -2.76
C ILE A 123 -2.37 12.24 -3.17
N VAL A 124 -2.50 13.17 -2.22
CA VAL A 124 -2.42 14.63 -2.47
C VAL A 124 -1.10 15.08 -3.10
N SER A 125 -0.01 14.33 -2.89
CA SER A 125 1.30 14.69 -3.47
C SER A 125 1.35 14.55 -5.00
N ASP A 126 0.49 13.72 -5.58
CA ASP A 126 0.38 13.54 -7.02
C ASP A 126 -0.94 14.16 -7.53
N PRO A 127 -0.87 15.28 -8.28
CA PRO A 127 -2.06 15.97 -8.79
C PRO A 127 -2.99 15.07 -9.62
N PHE A 128 -2.43 14.10 -10.36
CA PHE A 128 -3.21 13.18 -11.19
C PHE A 128 -3.98 12.17 -10.33
N LYS A 129 -3.30 11.51 -9.39
CA LYS A 129 -3.93 10.55 -8.45
C LYS A 129 -4.96 11.26 -7.57
N TYR A 130 -4.65 12.49 -7.14
CA TYR A 130 -5.56 13.30 -6.33
C TYR A 130 -6.85 13.65 -7.06
N LYS A 131 -6.79 14.00 -8.35
CA LYS A 131 -7.98 14.28 -9.16
C LYS A 131 -8.87 13.04 -9.32
N ILE A 132 -8.28 11.87 -9.53
CA ILE A 132 -9.01 10.59 -9.61
C ILE A 132 -9.65 10.25 -8.27
N TYR A 133 -8.90 10.38 -7.18
CA TYR A 133 -9.40 10.16 -5.83
C TYR A 133 -10.58 11.09 -5.47
N GLN A 134 -10.49 12.38 -5.82
CA GLN A 134 -11.60 13.31 -5.61
C GLN A 134 -12.84 12.92 -6.42
N ALA A 135 -12.65 12.55 -7.69
CA ALA A 135 -13.77 12.14 -8.53
C ALA A 135 -14.46 10.89 -7.99
N VAL A 136 -13.71 9.89 -7.50
CA VAL A 136 -14.27 8.71 -6.85
C VAL A 136 -15.01 9.10 -5.55
N LYS A 137 -14.41 9.95 -4.72
CA LYS A 137 -14.99 10.38 -3.44
C LYS A 137 -16.32 11.12 -3.62
N ASN A 138 -16.42 11.97 -4.64
CA ASN A 138 -17.59 12.80 -4.91
C ASN A 138 -18.59 12.15 -5.88
N ASN A 139 -18.26 10.96 -6.43
CA ASN A 139 -18.96 10.34 -7.56
C ASN A 139 -19.10 11.29 -8.76
N ASP A 140 -18.02 11.98 -9.12
CA ASP A 140 -17.96 12.89 -10.25
C ASP A 140 -17.51 12.17 -11.52
N PHE A 141 -17.99 12.66 -12.66
CA PHE A 141 -17.57 12.17 -13.96
C PHE A 141 -16.16 12.65 -14.31
N LEU A 142 -15.35 11.74 -14.84
CA LEU A 142 -14.04 12.06 -15.40
C LEU A 142 -14.04 11.91 -16.91
N GLN A 143 -13.47 12.91 -17.58
CA GLN A 143 -13.15 12.85 -19.00
C GLN A 143 -11.72 12.33 -19.17
N VAL A 144 -11.58 11.15 -19.78
CA VAL A 144 -10.29 10.54 -20.13
C VAL A 144 -10.08 10.71 -21.63
N THR A 145 -9.04 11.47 -22.01
CA THR A 145 -8.62 11.62 -23.41
C THR A 145 -7.40 10.74 -23.65
N LEU A 146 -7.49 9.83 -24.61
CA LEU A 146 -6.41 8.93 -24.99
C LEU A 146 -5.48 9.59 -26.03
N LYS A 147 -4.28 9.04 -26.21
CA LYS A 147 -3.29 9.53 -27.19
C LYS A 147 -3.82 9.57 -28.63
N ASN A 148 -4.73 8.65 -28.97
CA ASN A 148 -5.39 8.60 -30.28
C ASN A 148 -6.60 9.55 -30.39
N ARG A 149 -6.72 10.54 -29.50
CA ARG A 149 -7.81 11.52 -29.43
C ARG A 149 -9.18 10.94 -29.11
N LYS A 150 -9.32 9.63 -28.83
CA LYS A 150 -10.58 9.06 -28.32
C LYS A 150 -10.84 9.57 -26.91
N ILE A 151 -12.11 9.81 -26.62
CA ILE A 151 -12.59 10.30 -25.33
C ILE A 151 -13.57 9.32 -24.74
N TYR A 152 -13.44 9.12 -23.43
CA TYR A 152 -14.43 8.45 -22.59
C TYR A 152 -14.79 9.37 -21.41
N ILE A 153 -16.08 9.53 -21.16
CA ILE A 153 -16.61 10.30 -20.03
C ILE A 153 -17.44 9.36 -19.18
N GLY A 154 -17.07 9.20 -17.91
CA GLY A 154 -17.67 8.15 -17.08
C GLY A 154 -17.29 8.20 -15.61
N LEU A 155 -17.93 7.33 -14.82
CA LEU A 155 -17.61 7.14 -13.41
C LEU A 155 -16.42 6.19 -13.30
N ILE A 156 -15.50 6.48 -12.38
CA ILE A 156 -14.38 5.58 -12.09
C ILE A 156 -14.89 4.47 -11.18
N LEU A 157 -14.66 3.22 -11.60
CA LEU A 157 -15.03 2.03 -10.82
C LEU A 157 -13.88 1.55 -9.96
N ASP A 158 -12.69 1.51 -10.55
CA ASP A 158 -11.47 1.02 -9.92
C ASP A 158 -10.24 1.63 -10.59
N PHE A 159 -9.15 1.76 -9.86
CA PHE A 159 -7.89 2.27 -10.42
C PHE A 159 -6.69 1.72 -9.66
N ASN A 160 -5.65 1.37 -10.41
CA ASN A 160 -4.32 1.12 -9.87
C ASN A 160 -3.33 2.04 -10.57
N LEU A 161 -2.72 2.93 -9.80
CA LEU A 161 -1.74 3.92 -10.26
C LEU A 161 -0.40 3.76 -9.52
N GLU A 162 -0.12 2.58 -8.99
CA GLU A 162 1.14 2.29 -8.31
C GLU A 162 2.32 2.31 -9.28
N ASP A 163 3.40 2.97 -8.88
CA ASP A 163 4.56 3.19 -9.74
C ASP A 163 5.53 1.99 -9.79
N ALA A 164 5.42 1.05 -8.86
CA ALA A 164 6.33 -0.10 -8.77
C ALA A 164 6.21 -1.09 -9.94
N ASP A 165 5.05 -1.21 -10.59
CA ASP A 165 4.87 -2.13 -11.71
C ASP A 165 4.07 -1.47 -12.84
N PRO A 166 4.73 -1.01 -13.92
CA PRO A 166 4.06 -0.38 -15.06
C PRO A 166 2.99 -1.24 -15.72
N ASN A 167 3.12 -2.58 -15.66
CA ASN A 167 2.18 -3.51 -16.28
C ASN A 167 0.91 -3.72 -15.45
N LYS A 168 0.89 -3.24 -14.20
CA LYS A 168 -0.27 -3.30 -13.30
C LYS A 168 -1.02 -1.98 -13.19
N LYS A 169 -0.57 -0.95 -13.91
CA LYS A 169 -1.28 0.34 -13.95
C LYS A 169 -2.53 0.21 -14.81
N TYR A 170 -3.69 0.45 -14.21
CA TYR A 170 -4.96 0.45 -14.93
C TYR A 170 -5.93 1.49 -14.36
N LEU A 171 -6.85 1.94 -15.20
CA LEU A 171 -7.96 2.80 -14.83
C LEU A 171 -9.23 2.18 -15.43
N SER A 172 -10.11 1.71 -14.55
CA SER A 172 -11.40 1.13 -14.91
C SER A 172 -12.48 2.17 -14.76
N LEU A 173 -13.18 2.47 -15.85
CA LEU A 173 -14.25 3.45 -15.89
C LEU A 173 -15.51 2.85 -16.50
N CYS A 174 -16.67 3.27 -16.01
CA CYS A 174 -17.98 3.01 -16.58
C CYS A 174 -18.33 4.18 -17.51
N PRO A 175 -18.19 4.04 -18.84
CA PRO A 175 -18.34 5.16 -19.76
C PRO A 175 -19.82 5.49 -19.95
N MET A 176 -20.26 6.71 -19.64
CA MET A 176 -21.58 7.20 -20.03
C MET A 176 -21.57 7.75 -21.46
N PHE A 177 -20.49 8.40 -21.85
CA PHE A 177 -20.32 8.93 -23.20
C PHE A 177 -18.97 8.52 -23.78
N SER A 178 -18.92 8.33 -25.10
CA SER A 178 -17.66 8.24 -25.84
C SER A 178 -17.67 9.12 -27.07
N GLY A 179 -16.48 9.48 -27.52
CA GLY A 179 -16.30 10.38 -28.65
C GLY A 179 -14.84 10.54 -29.03
N TYR A 180 -14.52 11.65 -29.68
CA TYR A 180 -13.17 12.02 -30.05
C TYR A 180 -12.96 13.53 -29.94
N ARG A 181 -11.70 13.96 -29.90
CA ARG A 181 -11.32 15.36 -30.13
C ARG A 181 -11.05 15.58 -31.60
N ASP A 182 -11.61 16.67 -32.13
CA ASP A 182 -11.25 17.15 -33.45
C ASP A 182 -9.74 17.41 -33.56
N GLU A 183 -9.14 17.18 -34.72
CA GLU A 183 -7.70 17.32 -34.91
C GLU A 183 -7.25 18.78 -35.02
N HIS A 184 -8.10 19.65 -35.54
CA HIS A 184 -7.78 21.05 -35.81
C HIS A 184 -8.09 21.93 -34.60
N ASP A 185 -9.27 21.76 -34.00
CA ASP A 185 -9.74 22.64 -32.92
C ASP A 185 -9.75 21.97 -31.54
N LEU A 186 -9.41 20.69 -31.45
CA LEU A 186 -9.47 19.88 -30.22
C LEU A 186 -10.85 19.87 -29.54
N SER A 187 -11.90 20.26 -30.28
CA SER A 187 -13.28 20.31 -29.81
C SER A 187 -13.80 18.91 -29.48
N LEU A 188 -14.61 18.81 -28.44
CA LEU A 188 -15.21 17.54 -28.01
C LEU A 188 -16.35 17.16 -28.96
N GLN A 189 -16.25 16.00 -29.60
CA GLN A 189 -17.30 15.42 -30.42
C GLN A 189 -17.81 14.14 -29.77
N ILE A 190 -19.00 14.18 -29.17
CA ILE A 190 -19.65 13.00 -28.58
C ILE A 190 -20.27 12.18 -29.71
N THR A 191 -19.91 10.90 -29.81
CA THR A 191 -20.41 10.00 -30.86
C THR A 191 -21.39 8.97 -30.33
N ASN A 192 -21.12 8.41 -29.14
CA ASN A 192 -22.00 7.41 -28.54
C ASN A 192 -22.44 7.85 -27.15
N ASN A 193 -23.73 7.70 -26.89
CA ASN A 193 -24.32 7.78 -25.58
C ASN A 193 -24.65 6.38 -25.06
N TYR A 194 -23.96 5.95 -24.01
CA TYR A 194 -24.21 4.67 -23.34
C TYR A 194 -25.23 4.78 -22.21
N SER A 195 -25.64 5.99 -21.79
CA SER A 195 -26.64 6.16 -20.73
C SER A 195 -27.93 5.41 -21.09
N ASP A 196 -28.35 5.52 -22.34
CA ASP A 196 -29.61 4.94 -22.82
C ASP A 196 -29.54 3.41 -22.82
N PHE A 197 -28.38 2.86 -23.17
CA PHE A 197 -28.11 1.43 -23.08
C PHE A 197 -28.20 0.95 -21.63
N TYR A 198 -27.51 1.62 -20.70
CA TYR A 198 -27.58 1.25 -19.28
C TYR A 198 -28.99 1.40 -18.71
N MET A 199 -29.74 2.45 -19.05
CA MET A 199 -31.10 2.62 -18.56
C MET A 199 -32.03 1.52 -19.05
N ASN A 200 -31.90 1.09 -20.30
CA ASN A 200 -32.70 0.00 -20.84
C ASN A 200 -32.36 -1.34 -20.19
N GLU A 201 -31.08 -1.62 -19.96
CA GLU A 201 -30.61 -2.86 -19.31
C GLU A 201 -31.03 -2.89 -17.82
N LEU A 202 -30.87 -1.78 -17.11
CA LEU A 202 -31.14 -1.67 -15.67
C LEU A 202 -32.64 -1.64 -15.34
N ASN A 203 -33.51 -1.21 -16.27
CA ASN A 203 -34.96 -1.27 -16.08
C ASN A 203 -35.50 -2.71 -16.00
N ASN A 204 -34.74 -3.71 -16.47
CA ASN A 204 -35.10 -5.12 -16.34
C ASN A 204 -34.77 -5.71 -14.96
N ASP A 205 -33.97 -5.03 -14.13
CA ASP A 205 -33.51 -5.55 -12.85
C ASP A 205 -34.00 -4.68 -11.67
N LYS A 206 -34.89 -5.22 -10.84
CA LYS A 206 -35.64 -4.47 -9.82
C LYS A 206 -34.79 -3.93 -8.66
N SER A 207 -33.50 -4.24 -8.60
CA SER A 207 -32.58 -3.82 -7.53
C SER A 207 -31.93 -2.44 -7.74
N VAL A 208 -32.15 -1.80 -8.90
CA VAL A 208 -31.36 -0.65 -9.37
C VAL A 208 -31.98 0.73 -9.09
N TYR A 209 -33.23 0.80 -8.62
CA TYR A 209 -34.00 2.06 -8.53
C TYR A 209 -33.38 3.18 -7.67
N LEU A 210 -32.47 2.87 -6.73
CA LEU A 210 -31.80 3.88 -5.91
C LEU A 210 -30.55 4.51 -6.57
N TYR A 211 -29.91 3.80 -7.51
CA TYR A 211 -28.72 4.31 -8.23
C TYR A 211 -29.13 5.16 -9.45
N LYS A 212 -30.32 4.89 -9.99
CA LYS A 212 -30.88 5.53 -11.19
C LYS A 212 -31.02 7.04 -11.05
N ASN A 213 -31.66 7.53 -9.98
CA ASN A 213 -31.95 8.96 -9.83
C ASN A 213 -30.68 9.83 -9.69
N ASN A 214 -29.66 9.38 -8.96
CA ASN A 214 -28.43 10.16 -8.78
C ASN A 214 -27.53 10.18 -10.04
N VAL A 215 -27.59 9.12 -10.86
CA VAL A 215 -26.78 9.03 -12.08
C VAL A 215 -27.47 9.75 -13.24
N GLU A 216 -28.80 9.64 -13.38
CA GLU A 216 -29.58 10.37 -14.40
C GLU A 216 -29.43 11.89 -14.23
N ASP A 217 -29.64 12.42 -13.03
CA ASP A 217 -29.54 13.86 -12.78
C ASP A 217 -28.13 14.41 -13.05
N LYS A 218 -27.08 13.65 -12.69
CA LYS A 218 -25.70 14.03 -12.99
C LYS A 218 -25.35 13.90 -14.47
N ALA A 219 -25.86 12.89 -15.17
CA ALA A 219 -25.57 12.67 -16.59
C ALA A 219 -26.25 13.74 -17.46
N CYS A 220 -27.51 14.07 -17.17
CA CYS A 220 -28.25 15.13 -17.85
C CYS A 220 -27.61 16.51 -17.63
N SER A 221 -27.27 16.86 -16.39
CA SER A 221 -26.61 18.15 -16.08
C SER A 221 -25.19 18.25 -16.66
N LEU A 222 -24.51 17.13 -16.89
CA LEU A 222 -23.22 17.12 -17.58
C LEU A 222 -23.40 17.29 -19.09
N PHE A 223 -24.41 16.65 -19.68
CA PHE A 223 -24.71 16.80 -21.11
C PHE A 223 -25.04 18.27 -21.45
N GLU A 224 -25.87 18.94 -20.66
CA GLU A 224 -26.19 20.37 -20.81
C GLU A 224 -24.97 21.30 -20.66
N LYS A 225 -23.92 20.88 -19.94
CA LYS A 225 -22.68 21.66 -19.82
C LYS A 225 -21.68 21.41 -20.96
N LEU A 226 -21.85 20.30 -21.68
CA LEU A 226 -20.94 19.87 -22.74
C LEU A 226 -21.46 20.23 -24.15
N THR A 227 -22.76 20.46 -24.31
CA THR A 227 -23.41 21.05 -25.49
C THR A 227 -23.54 22.55 -25.38
#